data_AF-A0A2E2TVU2-F1
#
_entry.id   AF-A0A2E2TVU2-F1
#
_cell.length_a   1.000
_cell.length_b   1.000
_cell.length_c   1.000
_cell.angle_alpha   90.00
_cell.angle_beta   90.00
_cell.angle_gamma   90.00
#
_symmetry.space_group_name_H-M   'P 1'
#
loop_
_entity.id
_entity.type
_entity.pdbx_description
1 polymer ?
#
loop_
_entity_poly.entity_id
_entity_poly.type
_entity_poly.pdbx_seq_one_letter_code
_entity_poly.pdbx_strand_id
1 'polypeptide(L)' 'MNFAGISPGSLLLIFLIAVLLFGSKRLGSLGQDLGRAIKGFKQGMKEIDTDKTS' A
#
# COMPACT_ATOMS: atom_id res chain seq x y z
N MET A 1 19.23 -7.63 -2.40
CA MET A 1 19.27 -6.30 -3.02
C MET A 1 18.71 -5.32 -1.99
N ASN A 2 19.56 -4.50 -1.35
CA ASN A 2 19.12 -3.53 -0.34
C ASN A 2 18.62 -2.28 -1.09
N PHE A 3 17.32 -2.02 -1.07
CA PHE A 3 16.76 -0.78 -1.61
C PHE A 3 17.21 0.38 -0.71
N ALA A 4 18.11 1.22 -1.21
CA ALA A 4 18.44 2.52 -0.61
C ALA A 4 18.84 2.49 0.89
N GLY A 5 19.62 1.50 1.33
CA GLY A 5 20.10 1.42 2.73
C GLY A 5 19.05 0.97 3.76
N ILE A 6 17.82 0.70 3.33
CA ILE A 6 16.77 0.13 4.18
C ILE A 6 16.81 -1.39 4.02
N SER A 7 17.20 -2.07 5.10
CA SER A 7 17.12 -3.53 5.19
C SER A 7 15.65 -3.94 5.31
N PRO A 8 15.16 -4.94 4.56
CA PRO A 8 13.80 -5.44 4.70
C PRO A 8 13.43 -5.83 6.16
N GLY A 9 14.43 -6.25 6.95
CA GLY A 9 14.23 -6.57 8.37
C GLY A 9 13.94 -5.36 9.26
N SER A 10 14.56 -4.20 8.99
CA SER A 10 14.32 -2.99 9.79
C SER A 10 12.94 -2.41 9.52
N LEU A 11 12.48 -2.48 8.26
CA LEU A 11 11.13 -2.05 7.89
C LEU A 11 10.06 -2.89 8.61
N LEU A 12 10.30 -4.20 8.76
CA LEU A 12 9.41 -5.13 9.46
C LEU A 12 9.31 -4.79 10.97
N LEU A 13 10.41 -4.43 11.61
CA LEU A 13 10.43 -4.01 13.01
C LEU A 13 9.64 -2.70 13.23
N ILE A 14 9.85 -1.71 12.36
CA ILE A 14 9.12 -0.43 12.40
C ILE A 14 7.61 -0.68 12.18
N PHE A 15 7.27 -1.53 11.21
CA PHE A 15 5.89 -1.89 10.93
C PHE A 15 5.24 -2.58 12.13
N LEU A 16 5.94 -3.48 12.80
CA LEU A 16 5.44 -4.15 14.00
C LEU A 16 5.14 -3.16 15.13
N ILE A 17 6.06 -2.21 15.38
CA ILE A 17 5.84 -1.14 16.38
C ILE A 17 4.64 -0.27 15.98
N ALA A 18 4.52 0.10 14.70
CA ALA A 18 3.37 0.85 14.21
C ALA A 18 2.05 0.09 14.43
N VAL A 19 2.01 -1.22 14.13
CA VAL A 19 0.83 -2.06 14.36
C VAL A 19 0.47 -2.10 15.85
N LEU A 20 1.45 -2.14 16.75
CA LEU A 20 1.21 -2.12 18.20
C LEU A 20 0.67 -0.77 18.69
N LEU A 21 1.20 0.34 18.17
CA LEU A 21 0.75 1.70 18.54
C LEU A 21 -0.64 2.02 18.03
N PHE A 22 -0.91 1.71 16.76
CA PHE A 22 -2.19 2.01 16.12
C PHE A 22 -3.26 0.93 16.39
N GLY A 23 -2.82 -0.29 16.68
CA GLY A 23 -3.67 -1.48 16.77
C GLY A 23 -4.11 -1.99 15.39
N SER A 24 -4.31 -3.30 15.30
CA SER A 24 -4.73 -3.98 14.05
C SER A 24 -6.07 -3.46 13.49
N LYS A 25 -6.98 -3.00 14.36
CA LYS A 25 -8.30 -2.50 13.97
C LYS A 25 -8.24 -1.16 13.21
N ARG A 26 -7.39 -0.23 13.66
CA ARG A 26 -7.18 1.05 12.97
C ARG A 26 -6.42 0.84 11.66
N LEU A 27 -5.38 0.00 11.69
CA LEU A 27 -4.58 -0.28 10.51
C LEU A 27 -5.41 -1.00 9.41
N GLY A 28 -6.30 -1.91 9.81
CA GLY A 28 -7.21 -2.61 8.89
C GLY A 28 -8.26 -1.68 8.25
N SER A 29 -8.87 -0.78 9.03
CA SER A 29 -9.83 0.20 8.48
C SER A 29 -9.17 1.19 7.52
N LEU A 30 -8.04 1.78 7.92
CA LEU A 30 -7.25 2.65 7.04
C LEU A 30 -6.76 1.92 5.78
N GLY A 31 -6.28 0.67 5.93
CA GLY A 31 -5.84 -0.15 4.80
C GLY A 31 -6.98 -0.49 3.83
N GLN A 32 -8.19 -0.71 4.34
CA GLN A 32 -9.36 -0.96 3.50
C GLN A 32 -9.74 0.29 2.68
N ASP A 33 -9.72 1.48 3.30
CA ASP A 33 -10.05 2.74 2.63
C ASP A 33 -9.00 3.12 1.58
N LEU A 34 -7.71 3.02 1.95
CA LEU A 34 -6.60 3.22 1.02
C LEU A 34 -6.62 2.18 -0.12
N GLY A 35 -6.90 0.92 0.20
CA GLY A 35 -7.00 -0.16 -0.77
C GLY A 35 -8.10 0.06 -1.79
N ARG A 36 -9.27 0.56 -1.36
CA ARG A 36 -10.37 0.96 -2.26
C ARG A 36 -9.96 2.10 -3.18
N ALA A 37 -9.30 3.14 -2.65
CA ALA A 37 -8.82 4.27 -3.44
C ALA A 37 -7.77 3.84 -4.49
N ILE A 38 -6.77 3.05 -4.08
CA ILE A 38 -5.73 2.54 -4.99
C ILE A 38 -6.33 1.61 -6.05
N LYS A 39 -7.31 0.78 -5.70
CA LYS A 39 -8.00 -0.09 -6.66
C LYS A 39 -8.74 0.72 -7.73
N GLY A 40 -9.47 1.76 -7.32
CA GLY A 40 -10.14 2.67 -8.26
C GLY A 40 -9.15 3.40 -9.17
N PHE A 41 -8.05 3.90 -8.59
CA PHE A 41 -6.97 4.53 -9.35
C PHE A 41 -6.36 3.58 -10.40
N LYS A 42 -6.03 2.36 -10.00
CA LYS A 42 -5.48 1.33 -10.91
C LYS A 42 -6.45 0.96 -12.04
N GLN A 43 -7.75 0.93 -11.75
CA GLN A 43 -8.78 0.64 -12.75
C GLN A 43 -8.88 1.77 -13.78
N GLY A 44 -8.97 3.03 -13.34
CA GLY A 44 -9.01 4.18 -14.25
C GLY A 44 -7.77 4.28 -15.14
N MET A 45 -6.58 3.98 -14.59
CA MET A 45 -5.35 3.93 -15.42
C MET A 45 -5.43 2.85 -16.50
N LYS A 46 -5.97 1.66 -16.19
CA LYS A 46 -6.13 0.58 -17.17
C LYS A 46 -7.15 0.92 -18.25
N GLU A 47 -8.25 1.60 -17.90
CA GLU A 47 -9.24 2.07 -18.87
C GLU A 47 -8.59 3.06 -19.86
N ILE A 48 -7.78 4.00 -19.35
CA ILE A 48 -7.03 4.95 -20.19
C ILE A 48 -6.03 4.26 -21.13
N ASP A 49 -5.29 3.25 -20.66
CA ASP A 49 -4.35 2.51 -21.53
C ASP A 49 -5.07 1.65 -22.59
N THR A 50 -6.24 1.13 -22.26
CA THR A 50 -7.05 0.32 -23.19
C THR A 50 -7.68 1.18 -24.28
N ASP A 51 -8.15 2.38 -23.91
CA ASP A 51 -8.75 3.36 -24.83
C ASP A 51 -7.73 3.95 -25.82
N LYS A 52 -6.45 4.07 -25.42
CA LYS A 52 -5.37 4.56 -26.29
C LYS A 52 -4.86 3.57 -27.34
N THR A 53 -5.30 2.31 -27.29
CA THR A 53 -4.83 1.24 -28.19
C THR A 53 -5.88 0.82 -29.23
N SER A 54 -7.09 1.39 -29.17
CA SER A 54 -8.15 1.21 -30.19
C SER A 54 -8.27 2.44 -31.08
#